data_AF-A0A968VVY2-F1
#
_entry.id   AF-A0A968VVY2-F1
#
_cell.length_a   1.000
_cell.length_b   1.000
_cell.length_c   1.000
_cell.angle_alpha   90.00
_cell.angle_beta   90.00
_cell.angle_gamma   90.00
#
_symmetry.space_group_name_H-M   'P 1'
#
loop_
_entity.id
_entity.type
_entity.pdbx_description
1 polymer ?
#
loop_
_entity_poly.entity_id
_entity_poly.type
_entity_poly.pdbx_seq_one_letter_code
_entity_poly.pdbx_strand_id
1 'polypeptide(L)'
;MPGTSESYGAENFKEISDRIEGHYYNNFFNSATEVAQYAISERKTLYIKSISFLDSFFDSSLETSVLEQVNSQLNTFVTSGRLVKDGSFGVLEGLAPNWSWGPVATIDVSVYGSIPIISLFPSLQKSMMRAHKGAQAPGGEVQHGLFKNFLKGEDETWNVSDRIDLPSQFINMALRDFFWTNDLEYLEEMWPAIKKAMGYVLRDLDVNGDKMPDMEGPRSSYDNFPMFGLASYIQSQWLCAMASVAKVASLMNDEKTKTEAEEIIKIGGELMDKHLWNGKYYRLYNDFDGAKGNGGTDDGCLTDQIIGQWCAHHSGLGYLFDKEHVRTALKSIIEMSYKAGNGLRNCSWPGAEFLNNIPANMWVDQANTYWTGVELEFASFLIYEGFYQEGLNIIKDVDNRYRKAGLYWDHQEFWRGTITGPCRPGQLLTLV
;
A
#
# COMPACT_ATOMS: atom_id res chain seq x y z
N MET A 1 26.76 17.62 -19.28
CA MET A 1 25.80 17.99 -20.34
C MET A 1 24.63 17.03 -20.26
N PRO A 2 23.40 17.54 -20.14
CA PRO A 2 22.22 16.73 -19.87
C PRO A 2 21.76 16.04 -21.15
N GLY A 3 21.64 14.72 -21.11
CA GLY A 3 21.07 13.91 -22.19
C GLY A 3 19.57 14.13 -22.24
N THR A 4 19.11 14.47 -23.43
CA THR A 4 17.74 14.81 -23.82
C THR A 4 16.75 13.67 -23.56
N SER A 5 15.55 14.05 -23.13
CA SER A 5 14.35 13.21 -23.11
C SER A 5 14.00 12.79 -24.55
N GLU A 6 14.43 11.60 -24.96
CA GLU A 6 13.91 10.96 -26.16
C GLU A 6 12.63 10.21 -25.83
N SER A 7 11.58 10.54 -26.58
CA SER A 7 10.31 9.82 -26.61
C SER A 7 10.56 8.35 -26.94
N TYR A 8 10.27 7.46 -26.00
CA TYR A 8 10.26 6.02 -26.25
C TYR A 8 9.07 5.67 -27.17
N GLY A 9 9.33 5.64 -28.48
CA GLY A 9 8.43 5.07 -29.47
C GLY A 9 8.35 3.55 -29.34
N ALA A 10 7.25 2.97 -29.81
CA ALA A 10 6.96 1.53 -29.75
C ALA A 10 8.07 0.61 -30.32
N GLU A 11 8.97 1.12 -31.17
CA GLU A 11 10.10 0.36 -31.71
C GLU A 11 11.24 0.12 -30.68
N ASN A 12 11.36 0.95 -29.63
CA ASN A 12 12.34 0.76 -28.55
C ASN A 12 11.85 -0.15 -27.41
N PHE A 13 10.54 -0.39 -27.30
CA PHE A 13 9.98 -1.19 -26.21
C PHE A 13 10.39 -2.66 -26.28
N LYS A 14 10.56 -3.22 -27.48
CA LYS A 14 10.95 -4.63 -27.66
C LYS A 14 12.40 -4.91 -27.27
N GLU A 15 13.33 -4.02 -27.60
CA GLU A 15 14.73 -4.16 -27.14
C GLU A 15 14.86 -3.94 -25.62
N ILE A 16 14.04 -3.08 -25.05
CA ILE A 16 13.98 -2.83 -23.60
C ILE A 16 13.34 -4.01 -22.85
N SER A 17 12.32 -4.65 -23.43
CA SER A 17 11.62 -5.79 -22.82
C SER A 17 12.44 -7.09 -22.86
N ASP A 18 13.28 -7.27 -23.90
CA ASP A 18 14.17 -8.42 -24.05
C ASP A 18 15.49 -8.27 -23.25
N ARG A 19 15.80 -7.07 -22.74
CA ARG A 19 17.00 -6.82 -21.93
C ARG A 19 16.86 -7.48 -20.56
N ILE A 20 17.85 -8.28 -20.16
CA ILE A 20 17.96 -8.81 -18.80
C ILE A 20 19.13 -8.10 -18.11
N GLU A 21 18.85 -7.20 -17.18
CA GLU A 21 19.89 -6.43 -16.46
C GLU A 21 20.79 -7.33 -15.59
N GLY A 22 20.21 -8.44 -15.11
CA GLY A 22 20.85 -9.37 -14.18
C GLY A 22 20.60 -8.98 -12.72
N HIS A 23 21.05 -9.84 -11.80
CA HIS A 23 20.87 -9.65 -10.37
C HIS A 23 22.01 -8.81 -9.78
N TYR A 24 21.74 -8.14 -8.65
CA TYR A 24 22.72 -7.30 -7.97
C TYR A 24 24.00 -8.03 -7.55
N TYR A 25 23.91 -9.33 -7.23
CA TYR A 25 25.10 -10.12 -6.89
C TYR A 25 26.09 -10.26 -8.07
N ASN A 26 25.66 -10.02 -9.32
CA ASN A 26 26.54 -10.02 -10.50
C ASN A 26 27.57 -8.87 -10.48
N ASN A 27 27.47 -7.92 -9.54
CA ASN A 27 28.52 -6.92 -9.30
C ASN A 27 29.70 -7.47 -8.49
N PHE A 28 29.54 -8.63 -7.85
CA PHE A 28 30.53 -9.21 -6.95
C PHE A 28 31.02 -10.59 -7.39
N PHE A 29 30.20 -11.34 -8.13
CA PHE A 29 30.49 -12.72 -8.53
C PHE A 29 30.24 -12.92 -10.02
N ASN A 30 31.16 -13.61 -10.69
CA ASN A 30 31.08 -13.97 -12.11
C ASN A 30 30.53 -15.38 -12.33
N SER A 31 30.39 -16.19 -11.28
CA SER A 31 29.89 -17.57 -11.39
C SER A 31 29.29 -18.09 -10.09
N ALA A 32 28.46 -19.14 -10.21
CA ALA A 32 27.94 -19.87 -9.05
C ALA A 32 29.06 -20.49 -8.18
N THR A 33 30.21 -20.83 -8.78
CA THR A 33 31.37 -21.35 -8.06
C THR A 33 31.98 -20.29 -7.14
N GLU A 34 32.10 -19.04 -7.60
CA GLU A 34 32.59 -17.93 -6.77
C GLU A 34 31.65 -17.64 -5.60
N VAL A 35 30.33 -17.68 -5.84
CA VAL A 35 29.31 -17.55 -4.77
C VAL A 35 29.48 -18.66 -3.73
N ALA A 36 29.63 -19.91 -4.15
CA ALA A 36 29.83 -21.04 -3.25
C ALA A 36 31.13 -20.93 -2.45
N GLN A 37 32.23 -20.52 -3.09
CA GLN A 37 33.52 -20.29 -2.44
C GLN A 37 33.42 -19.19 -1.38
N TYR A 38 32.75 -18.07 -1.70
CA TYR A 38 32.49 -16.99 -0.75
C TYR A 38 31.66 -17.45 0.45
N ALA A 39 30.58 -18.20 0.22
CA ALA A 39 29.73 -18.72 1.28
C ALA A 39 30.51 -19.65 2.24
N ILE A 40 31.47 -20.43 1.72
CA ILE A 40 32.34 -21.28 2.53
C ILE A 40 33.37 -20.45 3.30
N SER A 41 34.07 -19.52 2.63
CA SER A 41 35.13 -18.72 3.27
C SER A 41 34.56 -17.79 4.35
N GLU A 42 33.38 -17.21 4.10
CA GLU A 42 32.71 -16.28 5.01
C GLU A 42 31.66 -16.93 5.92
N ARG A 43 31.55 -18.27 5.93
CA ARG A 43 30.51 -19.00 6.67
C ARG A 43 30.34 -18.52 8.12
N LYS A 44 31.45 -18.34 8.85
CA LYS A 44 31.43 -17.90 10.25
C LYS A 44 30.88 -16.48 10.37
N THR A 45 31.32 -15.57 9.52
CA THR A 45 30.88 -14.17 9.49
C THR A 45 29.39 -14.09 9.16
N LEU A 46 28.94 -14.80 8.11
CA LEU A 46 27.54 -14.83 7.69
C LEU A 46 26.65 -15.39 8.79
N TYR A 47 27.02 -16.52 9.40
CA TYR A 47 26.28 -17.12 10.50
C TYR A 47 26.14 -16.18 11.70
N ILE A 48 27.25 -15.56 12.14
CA ILE A 48 27.21 -14.61 13.26
C ILE A 48 26.28 -13.43 12.93
N LYS A 49 26.39 -12.84 11.75
CA LYS A 49 25.50 -11.72 11.35
C LYS A 49 24.03 -12.12 11.35
N SER A 50 23.69 -13.30 10.81
CA SER A 50 22.30 -13.79 10.78
C SER A 50 21.75 -14.04 12.18
N ILE A 51 22.51 -14.70 13.05
CA ILE A 51 22.06 -14.98 14.42
C ILE A 51 22.00 -13.70 15.25
N SER A 52 22.95 -12.78 15.13
CA SER A 52 22.90 -11.50 15.85
C SER A 52 21.68 -10.67 15.47
N PHE A 53 21.24 -10.70 14.22
CA PHE A 53 19.98 -10.06 13.83
C PHE A 53 18.79 -10.71 14.54
N LEU A 54 18.68 -12.04 14.52
CA LEU A 54 17.58 -12.77 15.18
C LEU A 54 17.59 -12.54 16.69
N ASP A 55 18.75 -12.67 17.34
CA ASP A 55 18.89 -12.44 18.78
C ASP A 55 18.45 -11.02 19.14
N SER A 56 18.87 -10.01 18.37
CA SER A 56 18.48 -8.61 18.61
C SER A 56 17.00 -8.36 18.34
N PHE A 57 16.42 -9.04 17.36
CA PHE A 57 15.01 -8.89 16.99
C PHE A 57 14.07 -9.53 18.01
N PHE A 58 14.43 -10.72 18.51
CA PHE A 58 13.66 -11.45 19.52
C PHE A 58 13.97 -11.03 20.97
N ASP A 59 15.03 -10.25 21.21
CA ASP A 59 15.25 -9.54 22.47
C ASP A 59 14.28 -8.36 22.59
N SER A 60 13.00 -8.70 22.74
CA SER A 60 11.88 -7.76 22.75
C SER A 60 10.87 -8.14 23.83
N SER A 61 10.22 -7.13 24.40
CA SER A 61 9.13 -7.31 25.37
C SER A 61 7.76 -7.51 24.70
N LEU A 62 7.70 -7.52 23.37
CA LEU A 62 6.46 -7.75 22.63
C LEU A 62 6.03 -9.21 22.71
N GLU A 63 4.72 -9.46 22.55
CA GLU A 63 4.21 -10.82 22.47
C GLU A 63 4.84 -11.57 21.29
N THR A 64 5.15 -12.85 21.49
CA THR A 64 5.78 -13.67 20.46
C THR A 64 4.99 -13.66 19.15
N SER A 65 3.66 -13.69 19.19
CA SER A 65 2.82 -13.61 17.97
C SER A 65 3.05 -12.33 17.18
N VAL A 66 3.37 -11.20 17.81
CA VAL A 66 3.68 -9.95 17.10
C VAL A 66 5.04 -10.07 16.40
N LEU A 67 6.07 -10.51 17.13
CA LEU A 67 7.42 -10.67 16.58
C LEU A 67 7.44 -11.67 15.43
N GLU A 68 6.70 -12.75 15.60
CA GLU A 68 6.55 -13.82 14.63
C GLU A 68 5.82 -13.37 13.36
N GLN A 69 4.77 -12.54 13.47
CA GLN A 69 4.12 -11.94 12.30
C GLN A 69 5.06 -11.01 11.52
N VAL A 70 5.87 -10.21 12.20
CA VAL A 70 6.86 -9.36 11.50
C VAL A 70 7.94 -10.24 10.85
N ASN A 71 8.45 -11.25 11.56
CA ASN A 71 9.48 -12.16 11.06
C ASN A 71 9.00 -12.99 9.85
N SER A 72 7.76 -13.48 9.85
CA SER A 72 7.22 -14.23 8.72
C SER A 72 7.15 -13.39 7.45
N GLN A 73 6.83 -12.09 7.54
CA GLN A 73 6.84 -11.18 6.39
C GLN A 73 8.24 -10.90 5.83
N LEU A 74 9.30 -10.98 6.65
CA LEU A 74 10.68 -10.84 6.15
C LEU A 74 11.06 -11.97 5.18
N ASN A 75 10.42 -13.14 5.25
CA ASN A 75 10.59 -14.18 4.25
C ASN A 75 10.13 -13.69 2.87
N THR A 76 8.98 -13.02 2.82
CA THR A 76 8.41 -12.53 1.56
C THR A 76 9.29 -11.46 0.92
N PHE A 77 9.93 -10.61 1.73
CA PHE A 77 10.96 -9.68 1.25
C PHE A 77 12.10 -10.41 0.51
N VAL A 78 12.50 -11.59 0.96
CA VAL A 78 13.56 -12.40 0.32
C VAL A 78 13.06 -13.15 -0.91
N THR A 79 11.86 -13.74 -0.85
CA THR A 79 11.33 -14.58 -1.94
C THR A 79 10.75 -13.78 -3.09
N SER A 80 10.14 -12.62 -2.81
CA SER A 80 9.45 -11.79 -3.78
C SER A 80 10.22 -10.50 -4.11
N GLY A 81 11.24 -10.15 -3.33
CA GLY A 81 12.11 -9.01 -3.59
C GLY A 81 12.97 -9.21 -4.85
N ARG A 82 13.01 -8.20 -5.71
CA ARG A 82 13.90 -8.14 -6.87
C ARG A 82 14.86 -6.99 -6.71
N LEU A 83 16.15 -7.32 -6.63
CA LEU A 83 17.26 -6.37 -6.66
C LEU A 83 18.11 -6.63 -7.91
N VAL A 84 18.02 -5.73 -8.89
CA VAL A 84 18.72 -5.88 -10.17
C VAL A 84 20.11 -5.23 -10.13
N LYS A 85 20.92 -5.51 -11.15
CA LYS A 85 22.36 -5.16 -11.19
C LYS A 85 22.64 -3.68 -10.97
N ASP A 86 21.79 -2.78 -11.44
CA ASP A 86 21.96 -1.33 -11.28
C ASP A 86 21.56 -0.80 -9.88
N GLY A 87 21.04 -1.66 -9.00
CA GLY A 87 20.58 -1.29 -7.66
C GLY A 87 19.10 -0.91 -7.57
N SER A 88 18.35 -0.98 -8.67
CA SER A 88 16.89 -0.83 -8.66
C SER A 88 16.24 -1.98 -7.90
N PHE A 89 15.26 -1.64 -7.05
CA PHE A 89 14.62 -2.56 -6.14
C PHE A 89 13.10 -2.43 -6.16
N GLY A 90 12.43 -3.56 -5.93
CA GLY A 90 11.00 -3.61 -5.65
C GLY A 90 10.58 -5.03 -5.30
N VAL A 91 9.34 -5.15 -4.82
CA VAL A 91 8.78 -6.43 -4.43
C VAL A 91 7.71 -6.81 -5.45
N LEU A 92 7.75 -8.05 -5.93
CA LEU A 92 6.67 -8.57 -6.76
C LEU A 92 5.37 -8.60 -5.98
N GLU A 93 4.31 -8.11 -6.63
CA GLU A 93 2.89 -8.40 -6.39
C GLU A 93 2.67 -9.68 -5.59
N GLY A 94 2.40 -10.72 -6.37
CA GLY A 94 2.13 -12.05 -5.90
C GLY A 94 2.71 -13.09 -6.84
N LEU A 95 2.91 -14.29 -6.33
CA LEU A 95 3.53 -15.38 -7.09
C LEU A 95 2.65 -16.63 -7.07
N ALA A 96 2.43 -17.22 -8.23
CA ALA A 96 1.92 -18.57 -8.39
C ALA A 96 3.01 -19.49 -8.94
N PRO A 97 2.88 -20.82 -8.82
CA PRO A 97 3.90 -21.76 -9.29
C PRO A 97 4.35 -21.57 -10.74
N ASN A 98 3.49 -21.00 -11.59
CA ASN A 98 3.72 -20.83 -13.02
C ASN A 98 3.57 -19.39 -13.54
N TRP A 99 3.26 -18.38 -12.70
CA TRP A 99 3.13 -16.99 -13.14
C TRP A 99 3.13 -15.97 -11.99
N SER A 100 3.22 -14.67 -12.30
CA SER A 100 3.19 -13.55 -11.34
C SER A 100 1.83 -12.86 -11.37
N TRP A 101 1.21 -12.64 -10.20
CA TRP A 101 -0.12 -12.03 -10.03
C TRP A 101 -0.16 -10.50 -10.18
N GLY A 102 0.90 -9.91 -10.71
CA GLY A 102 1.02 -8.48 -10.94
C GLY A 102 2.45 -8.07 -11.26
N PRO A 103 2.68 -6.78 -11.52
CA PRO A 103 4.01 -6.23 -11.80
C PRO A 103 4.88 -6.15 -10.52
N VAL A 104 6.12 -5.65 -10.68
CA VAL A 104 7.01 -5.37 -9.54
C VAL A 104 6.66 -4.01 -8.94
N ALA A 105 6.80 -3.87 -7.62
CA ALA A 105 6.63 -2.60 -6.90
C ALA A 105 5.27 -1.95 -7.14
N THR A 106 4.17 -2.67 -6.92
CA THR A 106 2.84 -2.04 -7.02
C THR A 106 2.64 -1.01 -5.92
N ILE A 107 2.24 0.22 -6.29
CA ILE A 107 2.15 1.35 -5.37
C ILE A 107 1.09 1.12 -4.30
N ASP A 108 -0.06 0.60 -4.69
CA ASP A 108 -1.23 0.40 -3.84
C ASP A 108 -1.06 -0.73 -2.84
N VAL A 109 -0.28 -1.76 -3.18
CA VAL A 109 0.08 -2.82 -2.21
C VAL A 109 1.28 -2.38 -1.36
N SER A 110 2.21 -1.62 -1.94
CA SER A 110 3.39 -1.12 -1.22
C SER A 110 3.04 -0.13 -0.12
N VAL A 111 1.88 0.55 -0.15
CA VAL A 111 1.47 1.43 0.96
C VAL A 111 1.41 0.66 2.29
N TYR A 112 1.00 -0.62 2.24
CA TYR A 112 1.03 -1.57 3.36
C TYR A 112 2.44 -2.19 3.50
N GLY A 113 2.92 -2.87 2.46
CA GLY A 113 4.08 -3.78 2.54
C GLY A 113 5.45 -3.13 2.57
N SER A 114 5.56 -1.82 2.33
CA SER A 114 6.87 -1.13 2.31
C SER A 114 7.35 -0.69 3.70
N ILE A 115 6.53 -0.78 4.75
CA ILE A 115 6.89 -0.43 6.13
C ILE A 115 8.16 -1.17 6.62
N PRO A 116 8.28 -2.51 6.54
CA PRO A 116 9.52 -3.20 6.92
C PRO A 116 10.72 -2.80 6.05
N ILE A 117 10.48 -2.45 4.78
CA ILE A 117 11.54 -2.09 3.83
C ILE A 117 12.15 -0.74 4.19
N ILE A 118 11.34 0.30 4.43
CA ILE A 118 11.86 1.61 4.86
C ILE A 118 12.53 1.53 6.24
N SER A 119 12.03 0.65 7.12
CA SER A 119 12.58 0.43 8.47
C SER A 119 13.98 -0.18 8.46
N LEU A 120 14.19 -1.20 7.62
CA LEU A 120 15.40 -2.03 7.63
C LEU A 120 16.38 -1.67 6.50
N PHE A 121 15.85 -1.30 5.34
CA PHE A 121 16.59 -1.08 4.10
C PHE A 121 16.15 0.22 3.39
N PRO A 122 16.30 1.40 4.02
CA PRO A 122 15.78 2.66 3.49
C PRO A 122 16.32 3.02 2.10
N SER A 123 17.54 2.59 1.75
CA SER A 123 18.10 2.78 0.41
C SER A 123 17.34 2.01 -0.67
N LEU A 124 16.87 0.79 -0.36
CA LEU A 124 16.08 -0.04 -1.26
C LEU A 124 14.69 0.53 -1.47
N GLN A 125 14.03 0.97 -0.39
CA GLN A 125 12.74 1.66 -0.49
C GLN A 125 12.84 2.91 -1.38
N LYS A 126 13.83 3.78 -1.13
CA LYS A 126 14.02 4.99 -1.94
C LYS A 126 14.34 4.68 -3.40
N SER A 127 15.06 3.59 -3.66
CA SER A 127 15.32 3.10 -5.02
C SER A 127 14.01 2.76 -5.76
N MET A 128 13.09 2.07 -5.08
CA MET A 128 11.74 1.78 -5.60
C MET A 128 10.97 3.07 -5.94
N MET A 129 10.97 4.05 -5.05
CA MET A 129 10.29 5.33 -5.30
C MET A 129 10.92 6.14 -6.44
N ARG A 130 12.25 6.09 -6.60
CA ARG A 130 12.94 6.70 -7.74
C ARG A 130 12.56 6.05 -9.07
N ALA A 131 12.41 4.73 -9.08
CA ALA A 131 11.97 4.02 -10.27
C ALA A 131 10.54 4.44 -10.67
N HIS A 132 9.62 4.58 -9.71
CA HIS A 132 8.29 5.12 -9.95
C HIS A 132 8.29 6.56 -10.45
N LYS A 133 9.13 7.42 -9.87
CA LYS A 133 9.38 8.76 -10.39
C LYS A 133 9.86 8.72 -11.85
N GLY A 134 10.77 7.81 -12.19
CA GLY A 134 11.28 7.64 -13.55
C GLY A 134 10.23 7.14 -14.54
N ALA A 135 9.26 6.35 -14.07
CA ALA A 135 8.16 5.82 -14.87
C ALA A 135 6.90 6.72 -14.89
N GLN A 136 6.86 7.78 -14.09
CA GLN A 136 5.73 8.72 -14.03
C GLN A 136 5.46 9.30 -15.42
N ALA A 137 4.19 9.26 -15.83
CA ALA A 137 3.81 9.77 -17.14
C ALA A 137 3.91 11.31 -17.20
N PRO A 138 4.03 11.91 -18.40
CA PRO A 138 4.18 13.35 -18.54
C PRO A 138 3.06 14.19 -17.92
N GLY A 139 1.83 13.67 -17.88
CA GLY A 139 0.68 14.31 -17.25
C GLY A 139 0.69 14.29 -15.72
N GLY A 140 1.54 13.44 -15.12
CA GLY A 140 1.65 13.24 -13.68
C GLY A 140 1.06 11.91 -13.19
N GLU A 141 0.53 11.10 -14.10
CA GLU A 141 -0.02 9.77 -13.80
C GLU A 141 1.05 8.87 -13.21
N VAL A 142 0.71 8.24 -12.09
CA VAL A 142 1.55 7.26 -11.40
C VAL A 142 1.22 5.87 -11.94
N GLN A 143 2.26 5.10 -12.27
CA GLN A 143 2.07 3.73 -12.76
C GLN A 143 1.68 2.81 -11.60
N HIS A 144 0.76 1.87 -11.86
CA HIS A 144 0.37 0.83 -10.90
C HIS A 144 1.60 0.09 -10.35
N GLY A 145 2.43 -0.45 -11.24
CA GLY A 145 3.71 -1.08 -10.93
C GLY A 145 4.69 -0.98 -12.10
N LEU A 146 5.83 -1.62 -11.96
CA LEU A 146 6.99 -1.51 -12.85
C LEU A 146 7.34 -2.84 -13.51
N PHE A 147 7.99 -2.75 -14.68
CA PHE A 147 8.48 -3.90 -15.41
C PHE A 147 9.77 -4.49 -14.78
N LYS A 148 10.21 -5.65 -15.29
CA LYS A 148 11.31 -6.49 -14.77
C LYS A 148 12.65 -5.77 -14.54
N ASN A 149 12.87 -4.64 -15.21
CA ASN A 149 14.05 -3.78 -15.06
C ASN A 149 13.71 -2.39 -14.50
N PHE A 150 12.61 -2.24 -13.78
CA PHE A 150 12.19 -0.98 -13.16
C PHE A 150 11.94 0.16 -14.17
N LEU A 151 11.47 -0.23 -15.35
CA LEU A 151 11.09 0.67 -16.43
C LEU A 151 9.58 0.70 -16.59
N LYS A 152 9.06 1.74 -17.28
CA LYS A 152 7.67 1.77 -17.72
C LYS A 152 7.42 0.60 -18.68
N GLY A 153 6.49 -0.28 -18.34
CA GLY A 153 6.03 -1.36 -19.22
C GLY A 153 4.55 -1.20 -19.50
N GLU A 154 4.16 -1.17 -20.78
CA GLU A 154 2.75 -1.02 -21.19
C GLU A 154 1.97 -2.36 -21.07
N ASP A 155 2.66 -3.50 -21.12
CA ASP A 155 2.01 -4.82 -21.28
C ASP A 155 1.84 -5.64 -19.97
N GLU A 156 2.47 -5.28 -18.85
CA GLU A 156 2.39 -6.04 -17.58
C GLU A 156 1.65 -5.30 -16.46
N THR A 157 1.14 -4.09 -16.70
CA THR A 157 0.30 -3.35 -15.73
C THR A 157 -1.18 -3.67 -15.86
N TRP A 158 -1.56 -4.66 -16.69
CA TRP A 158 -2.94 -5.15 -16.86
C TRP A 158 -3.94 -4.04 -17.24
N ASN A 159 -3.46 -2.94 -17.84
CA ASN A 159 -4.23 -1.76 -18.19
C ASN A 159 -4.84 -1.00 -16.98
N VAL A 160 -4.23 -1.14 -15.80
CA VAL A 160 -4.67 -0.57 -14.51
C VAL A 160 -4.17 0.87 -14.33
N SER A 161 -4.15 1.65 -15.41
CA SER A 161 -3.58 3.02 -15.41
C SER A 161 -4.54 4.10 -14.92
N ASP A 162 -5.81 3.76 -14.71
CA ASP A 162 -6.88 4.69 -14.33
C ASP A 162 -7.24 4.66 -12.83
N ARG A 163 -6.43 3.96 -12.01
CA ARG A 163 -6.62 3.90 -10.56
C ARG A 163 -6.35 5.26 -9.91
N ILE A 164 -7.27 5.64 -9.02
CA ILE A 164 -7.35 6.97 -8.41
C ILE A 164 -6.58 7.06 -7.09
N ASP A 165 -6.31 5.93 -6.44
CA ASP A 165 -5.53 5.88 -5.20
C ASP A 165 -4.01 6.04 -5.42
N LEU A 166 -3.50 5.63 -6.59
CA LEU A 166 -2.06 5.61 -6.89
C LEU A 166 -1.35 6.97 -6.67
N PRO A 167 -1.87 8.13 -7.13
CA PRO A 167 -1.20 9.41 -6.92
C PRO A 167 -1.05 9.74 -5.42
N SER A 168 -2.12 9.54 -4.65
CA SER A 168 -2.13 9.80 -3.20
C SER A 168 -1.16 8.88 -2.47
N GLN A 169 -1.15 7.59 -2.80
CA GLN A 169 -0.26 6.59 -2.22
C GLN A 169 1.21 6.86 -2.56
N PHE A 170 1.51 7.23 -3.80
CA PHE A 170 2.86 7.63 -4.21
C PHE A 170 3.37 8.84 -3.42
N ILE A 171 2.54 9.88 -3.27
CA ILE A 171 2.88 11.07 -2.48
C ILE A 171 3.09 10.69 -1.01
N ASN A 172 2.18 9.92 -0.42
CA ASN A 172 2.26 9.47 0.96
C ASN A 172 3.54 8.66 1.22
N MET A 173 3.86 7.68 0.38
CA MET A 173 5.08 6.87 0.54
C MET A 173 6.35 7.69 0.34
N ALA A 174 6.43 8.51 -0.71
CA ALA A 174 7.62 9.33 -0.97
C ALA A 174 7.90 10.29 0.20
N LEU A 175 6.85 10.92 0.75
CA LEU A 175 7.01 11.84 1.88
C LEU A 175 7.21 11.11 3.21
N ARG A 176 6.60 9.94 3.43
CA ARG A 176 6.93 9.05 4.55
C ARG A 176 8.42 8.70 4.56
N ASP A 177 8.95 8.30 3.41
CA ASP A 177 10.36 7.90 3.28
C ASP A 177 11.30 9.07 3.61
N PHE A 178 10.93 10.30 3.26
CA PHE A 178 11.61 11.51 3.74
C PHE A 178 11.47 11.66 5.26
N PHE A 179 10.27 11.63 5.82
CA PHE A 179 10.05 11.83 7.27
C PHE A 179 10.82 10.83 8.14
N TRP A 180 10.97 9.58 7.68
CA TRP A 180 11.65 8.51 8.41
C TRP A 180 13.17 8.59 8.33
N THR A 181 13.70 9.21 7.29
CA THR A 181 15.14 9.24 7.03
C THR A 181 15.75 10.63 7.16
N ASN A 182 14.92 11.67 7.21
CA ASN A 182 15.31 13.08 7.20
C ASN A 182 16.28 13.43 6.05
N ASP A 183 16.10 12.78 4.89
CA ASP A 183 16.96 12.92 3.72
C ASP A 183 16.47 14.04 2.79
N LEU A 184 17.03 15.23 2.96
CA LEU A 184 16.67 16.42 2.19
C LEU A 184 17.01 16.29 0.70
N GLU A 185 18.11 15.60 0.34
CA GLU A 185 18.49 15.41 -1.05
C GLU A 185 17.45 14.55 -1.79
N TYR A 186 17.02 13.47 -1.15
CA TYR A 186 15.92 12.65 -1.66
C TYR A 186 14.62 13.44 -1.80
N LEU A 187 14.31 14.29 -0.82
CA LEU A 187 13.12 15.14 -0.90
C LEU A 187 13.18 16.11 -2.09
N GLU A 188 14.28 16.85 -2.23
CA GLU A 188 14.50 17.79 -3.34
C GLU A 188 14.39 17.06 -4.69
N GLU A 189 14.95 15.85 -4.76
CA GLU A 189 14.89 14.97 -5.92
C GLU A 189 13.45 14.56 -6.29
N MET A 190 12.62 14.22 -5.30
CA MET A 190 11.26 13.69 -5.51
C MET A 190 10.20 14.79 -5.66
N TRP A 191 10.46 15.99 -5.13
CA TRP A 191 9.50 17.09 -5.08
C TRP A 191 8.82 17.43 -6.42
N PRO A 192 9.53 17.49 -7.57
CA PRO A 192 8.88 17.74 -8.85
C PRO A 192 7.87 16.66 -9.25
N ALA A 193 8.15 15.39 -8.95
CA ALA A 193 7.25 14.28 -9.26
C ALA A 193 6.00 14.27 -8.36
N ILE A 194 6.18 14.61 -7.08
CA ILE A 194 5.10 14.82 -6.11
C ILE A 194 4.13 15.90 -6.61
N LYS A 195 4.66 17.06 -7.02
CA LYS A 195 3.83 18.14 -7.56
C LYS A 195 3.11 17.77 -8.86
N LYS A 196 3.74 16.98 -9.73
CA LYS A 196 3.07 16.46 -10.93
C LYS A 196 1.91 15.52 -10.58
N ALA A 197 2.09 14.62 -9.62
CA ALA A 197 1.02 13.72 -9.16
C ALA A 197 -0.14 14.51 -8.55
N MET A 198 0.15 15.51 -7.71
CA MET A 198 -0.87 16.43 -7.18
C MET A 198 -1.61 17.17 -8.31
N GLY A 199 -0.88 17.70 -9.29
CA GLY A 199 -1.46 18.40 -10.42
C GLY A 199 -2.27 17.51 -11.36
N TYR A 200 -1.96 16.22 -11.45
CA TYR A 200 -2.77 15.24 -12.19
C TYR A 200 -4.13 15.03 -11.51
N VAL A 201 -4.14 14.81 -10.19
CA VAL A 201 -5.38 14.64 -9.42
C VAL A 201 -6.30 15.85 -9.61
N LEU A 202 -5.80 17.06 -9.40
CA LEU A 202 -6.59 18.29 -9.50
C LEU A 202 -7.04 18.63 -10.92
N ARG A 203 -6.36 18.13 -11.95
CA ARG A 203 -6.68 18.45 -13.35
C ARG A 203 -7.62 17.44 -13.97
N ASP A 204 -7.41 16.16 -13.69
CA ASP A 204 -8.05 15.06 -14.42
C ASP A 204 -8.95 14.18 -13.55
N LEU A 205 -8.79 14.20 -12.22
CA LEU A 205 -9.57 13.35 -11.30
C LEU A 205 -10.57 14.12 -10.46
N ASP A 206 -10.42 15.44 -10.30
CA ASP A 206 -11.42 16.35 -9.73
C ASP A 206 -12.37 16.84 -10.84
N VAL A 207 -13.48 16.13 -11.05
CA VAL A 207 -14.41 16.40 -12.17
C VAL A 207 -15.38 17.52 -11.83
N ASN A 208 -15.78 17.63 -10.56
CA ASN A 208 -16.78 18.60 -10.10
C ASN A 208 -16.16 19.91 -9.56
N GLY A 209 -14.84 20.00 -9.45
CA GLY A 209 -14.10 21.18 -9.02
C GLY A 209 -14.12 21.42 -7.50
N ASP A 210 -14.44 20.40 -6.71
CA ASP A 210 -14.45 20.48 -5.24
C ASP A 210 -13.09 20.17 -4.59
N LYS A 211 -12.07 19.93 -5.42
CA LYS A 211 -10.68 19.61 -5.07
C LYS A 211 -10.46 18.21 -4.49
N MET A 212 -11.46 17.34 -4.62
CA MET A 212 -11.38 15.94 -4.23
C MET A 212 -11.39 15.04 -5.47
N PRO A 213 -10.58 13.97 -5.50
CA PRO A 213 -10.63 12.99 -6.58
C PRO A 213 -11.97 12.23 -6.60
N ASP A 214 -12.54 12.08 -7.78
CA ASP A 214 -13.87 11.52 -7.99
C ASP A 214 -13.84 10.05 -8.38
N MET A 215 -14.32 9.19 -7.48
CA MET A 215 -14.39 7.75 -7.70
C MET A 215 -15.49 7.39 -8.71
N GLU A 216 -15.19 6.49 -9.63
CA GLU A 216 -16.18 5.93 -10.58
C GLU A 216 -15.85 4.45 -10.82
N GLY A 217 -16.68 3.55 -10.32
CA GLY A 217 -16.45 2.11 -10.45
C GLY A 217 -15.28 1.61 -9.59
N PRO A 218 -14.67 0.47 -9.93
CA PRO A 218 -13.63 -0.16 -9.13
C PRO A 218 -12.21 0.35 -9.47
N ARG A 219 -11.99 1.67 -9.43
CA ARG A 219 -10.73 2.33 -9.81
C ARG A 219 -9.75 2.49 -8.63
N SER A 220 -9.54 1.44 -7.85
CA SER A 220 -8.60 1.42 -6.71
C SER A 220 -8.03 0.02 -6.47
N SER A 221 -7.19 -0.16 -5.44
CA SER A 221 -6.72 -1.48 -5.00
C SER A 221 -7.87 -2.47 -4.73
N TYR A 222 -9.04 -1.97 -4.33
CA TYR A 222 -10.29 -2.71 -4.31
C TYR A 222 -10.89 -2.84 -5.73
N ASP A 223 -10.19 -3.54 -6.61
CA ASP A 223 -10.39 -3.60 -8.06
C ASP A 223 -11.61 -4.42 -8.55
N ASN A 224 -12.34 -5.06 -7.62
CA ASN A 224 -13.62 -5.70 -7.87
C ASN A 224 -14.72 -5.19 -6.92
N PHE A 225 -14.52 -4.03 -6.30
CA PHE A 225 -15.47 -3.42 -5.37
C PHE A 225 -15.77 -1.97 -5.80
N PRO A 226 -16.83 -1.76 -6.58
CA PRO A 226 -17.11 -0.44 -7.16
C PRO A 226 -17.55 0.57 -6.09
N MET A 227 -17.01 1.78 -6.20
CA MET A 227 -17.36 2.93 -5.38
C MET A 227 -17.63 4.15 -6.28
N PHE A 228 -18.33 5.16 -5.79
CA PHE A 228 -18.74 6.31 -6.61
C PHE A 228 -18.71 7.62 -5.83
N GLY A 229 -18.35 8.73 -6.47
CA GLY A 229 -18.27 10.04 -5.81
C GLY A 229 -17.17 10.09 -4.77
N LEU A 230 -17.48 10.64 -3.59
CA LEU A 230 -16.55 10.63 -2.46
C LEU A 230 -16.52 9.23 -1.86
N ALA A 231 -15.45 8.47 -2.11
CA ALA A 231 -15.18 7.20 -1.42
C ALA A 231 -14.21 7.42 -0.25
N SER A 232 -14.58 7.03 0.96
CA SER A 232 -13.83 7.34 2.19
C SER A 232 -12.36 6.88 2.13
N TYR A 233 -12.12 5.68 1.61
CA TYR A 233 -10.77 5.14 1.33
C TYR A 233 -9.90 6.07 0.48
N ILE A 234 -10.44 6.58 -0.63
CA ILE A 234 -9.72 7.46 -1.56
C ILE A 234 -9.48 8.83 -0.91
N GLN A 235 -10.53 9.41 -0.36
CA GLN A 235 -10.48 10.77 0.18
C GLN A 235 -9.55 10.87 1.38
N SER A 236 -9.53 9.86 2.25
CA SER A 236 -8.63 9.86 3.40
C SER A 236 -7.15 9.87 2.99
N GLN A 237 -6.79 9.08 1.97
CA GLN A 237 -5.41 9.05 1.44
C GLN A 237 -5.03 10.37 0.78
N TRP A 238 -5.95 10.99 0.05
CA TRP A 238 -5.73 12.30 -0.56
C TRP A 238 -5.48 13.39 0.48
N LEU A 239 -6.28 13.42 1.55
CA LEU A 239 -6.10 14.35 2.66
C LEU A 239 -4.75 14.14 3.38
N CYS A 240 -4.32 12.89 3.56
CA CYS A 240 -2.99 12.58 4.10
C CYS A 240 -1.86 13.07 3.18
N ALA A 241 -2.02 12.89 1.87
CA ALA A 241 -1.04 13.33 0.88
C ALA A 241 -0.91 14.85 0.92
N MET A 242 -2.03 15.58 0.97
CA MET A 242 -2.03 17.04 1.06
C MET A 242 -1.47 17.55 2.39
N ALA A 243 -1.76 16.88 3.52
CA ALA A 243 -1.15 17.22 4.81
C ALA A 243 0.38 17.07 4.78
N SER A 244 0.87 16.00 4.14
CA SER A 244 2.30 15.78 3.92
C SER A 244 2.90 16.86 3.01
N VAL A 245 2.23 17.20 1.92
CA VAL A 245 2.64 18.24 0.96
C VAL A 245 2.70 19.61 1.65
N ALA A 246 1.69 20.00 2.43
CA ALA A 246 1.68 21.28 3.14
C ALA A 246 2.87 21.41 4.12
N LYS A 247 3.15 20.34 4.87
CA LYS A 247 4.30 20.27 5.79
C LYS A 247 5.62 20.49 5.06
N VAL A 248 5.79 19.83 3.92
CA VAL A 248 7.05 19.76 3.16
C VAL A 248 7.24 20.95 2.24
N ALA A 249 6.17 21.51 1.67
CA ALA A 249 6.21 22.71 0.82
C ALA A 249 6.86 23.90 1.54
N SER A 250 6.66 24.01 2.85
CA SER A 250 7.35 25.01 3.69
C SER A 250 8.88 24.82 3.68
N LEU A 251 9.35 23.58 3.76
CA LEU A 251 10.79 23.25 3.69
C LEU A 251 11.37 23.54 2.30
N MET A 252 10.55 23.36 1.26
CA MET A 252 10.91 23.60 -0.14
C MET A 252 10.76 25.07 -0.57
N ASN A 253 10.37 25.97 0.34
CA ASN A 253 10.04 27.38 0.05
C ASN A 253 8.98 27.54 -1.07
N ASP A 254 8.01 26.63 -1.13
CA ASP A 254 6.95 26.57 -2.14
C ASP A 254 5.60 26.99 -1.53
N GLU A 255 5.48 28.28 -1.17
CA GLU A 255 4.30 28.83 -0.50
C GLU A 255 3.00 28.68 -1.31
N LYS A 256 3.09 28.63 -2.65
CA LYS A 256 1.94 28.39 -3.52
C LYS A 256 1.38 26.99 -3.28
N THR A 257 2.23 25.97 -3.38
CA THR A 257 1.83 24.56 -3.20
C THR A 257 1.34 24.32 -1.78
N LYS A 258 1.98 24.94 -0.79
CA LYS A 258 1.53 24.90 0.61
C LYS A 258 0.09 25.41 0.76
N THR A 259 -0.18 26.62 0.26
CA THR A 259 -1.51 27.26 0.38
C THR A 259 -2.59 26.41 -0.29
N GLU A 260 -2.30 25.87 -1.48
CA GLU A 260 -3.22 25.00 -2.20
C GLU A 260 -3.51 23.70 -1.43
N ALA A 261 -2.48 23.06 -0.87
CA ALA A 261 -2.63 21.86 -0.05
C ALA A 261 -3.43 22.14 1.25
N GLU A 262 -3.16 23.25 1.95
CA GLU A 262 -3.91 23.66 3.15
C GLU A 262 -5.38 23.93 2.84
N GLU A 263 -5.68 24.51 1.69
CA GLU A 263 -7.05 24.74 1.23
C GLU A 263 -7.78 23.42 0.93
N ILE A 264 -7.11 22.48 0.27
CA ILE A 264 -7.67 21.14 -0.01
C ILE A 264 -7.97 20.40 1.29
N ILE A 265 -7.05 20.43 2.27
CA ILE A 265 -7.26 19.77 3.57
C ILE A 265 -8.51 20.31 4.25
N LYS A 266 -8.69 21.63 4.24
CA LYS A 266 -9.85 22.27 4.84
C LYS A 266 -11.15 21.86 4.15
N ILE A 267 -11.22 22.01 2.82
CA ILE A 267 -12.43 21.70 2.03
C ILE A 267 -12.75 20.21 2.13
N GLY A 268 -11.77 19.34 1.92
CA GLY A 268 -11.98 17.90 1.96
C GLY A 268 -12.34 17.38 3.34
N GLY A 269 -11.81 17.95 4.42
CA GLY A 269 -12.25 17.63 5.79
C GLY A 269 -13.73 17.97 6.01
N GLU A 270 -14.17 19.16 5.57
CA GLU A 270 -15.58 19.57 5.63
C GLU A 270 -16.48 18.64 4.80
N LEU A 271 -16.04 18.21 3.61
CA LEU A 271 -16.77 17.27 2.76
C LEU A 271 -16.87 15.86 3.37
N MET A 272 -15.77 15.35 3.93
CA MET A 272 -15.72 14.06 4.63
C MET A 272 -16.73 14.01 5.77
N ASP A 273 -16.74 15.02 6.64
CA ASP A 273 -17.66 15.06 7.78
C ASP A 273 -19.11 15.30 7.36
N LYS A 274 -19.35 16.11 6.33
CA LYS A 274 -20.72 16.41 5.87
C LYS A 274 -21.37 15.25 5.13
N HIS A 275 -20.61 14.54 4.28
CA HIS A 275 -21.17 13.58 3.33
C HIS A 275 -20.89 12.12 3.67
N LEU A 276 -19.79 11.83 4.40
CA LEU A 276 -19.39 10.46 4.70
C LEU A 276 -19.54 10.09 6.16
N TRP A 277 -19.33 11.01 7.11
CA TRP A 277 -19.56 10.71 8.52
C TRP A 277 -21.05 10.46 8.81
N ASN A 278 -21.38 9.30 9.39
CA ASN A 278 -22.76 8.93 9.73
C ASN A 278 -23.06 8.97 11.25
N GLY A 279 -22.13 9.49 12.06
CA GLY A 279 -22.21 9.49 13.53
C GLY A 279 -21.55 8.28 14.20
N LYS A 280 -21.13 7.26 13.45
CA LYS A 280 -20.40 6.09 13.96
C LYS A 280 -19.12 5.79 13.16
N TYR A 281 -19.21 5.87 11.84
CA TYR A 281 -18.12 5.60 10.91
C TYR A 281 -18.29 6.44 9.64
N TYR A 282 -17.26 6.49 8.81
CA TYR A 282 -17.31 7.05 7.47
C TYR A 282 -17.86 6.00 6.50
N ARG A 283 -18.95 6.35 5.81
CA ARG A 283 -19.63 5.53 4.80
C ARG A 283 -18.65 5.09 3.71
N LEU A 284 -18.99 4.01 3.00
CA LEU A 284 -18.18 3.48 1.90
C LEU A 284 -18.00 4.56 0.84
N TYR A 285 -19.11 5.11 0.36
CA TYR A 285 -19.08 6.25 -0.55
C TYR A 285 -20.38 7.07 -0.56
N ASN A 286 -20.30 8.28 -1.11
CA ASN A 286 -21.44 9.16 -1.36
C ASN A 286 -21.27 9.94 -2.67
N ASP A 287 -22.13 9.65 -3.66
CA ASP A 287 -22.25 10.37 -4.94
C ASP A 287 -23.29 11.49 -4.82
N PHE A 288 -23.05 12.43 -3.90
CA PHE A 288 -24.04 13.41 -3.44
C PHE A 288 -24.44 14.44 -4.51
N ASP A 289 -23.61 14.63 -5.54
CA ASP A 289 -23.90 15.48 -6.70
C ASP A 289 -24.51 14.69 -7.88
N GLY A 290 -24.57 13.36 -7.75
CA GLY A 290 -25.11 12.44 -8.75
C GLY A 290 -24.35 12.43 -10.08
N ALA A 291 -23.15 13.02 -10.12
CA ALA A 291 -22.40 13.17 -11.35
C ALA A 291 -21.75 11.87 -11.83
N LYS A 292 -21.68 10.83 -10.98
CA LYS A 292 -20.83 9.64 -11.21
C LYS A 292 -21.61 8.32 -11.27
N GLY A 293 -22.91 8.39 -11.58
CA GLY A 293 -23.65 7.27 -12.17
C GLY A 293 -24.48 6.39 -11.22
N ASN A 294 -24.45 6.62 -9.90
CA ASN A 294 -25.34 5.91 -8.97
C ASN A 294 -26.27 6.86 -8.18
N GLY A 295 -25.97 8.17 -8.09
CA GLY A 295 -26.83 9.16 -7.42
C GLY A 295 -27.15 8.83 -5.97
N GLY A 296 -26.28 8.04 -5.34
CA GLY A 296 -26.61 7.28 -4.14
C GLY A 296 -25.48 7.27 -3.11
N THR A 297 -25.85 6.79 -1.94
CA THR A 297 -24.96 6.61 -0.79
C THR A 297 -24.89 5.13 -0.47
N ASP A 298 -23.71 4.64 -0.11
CA ASP A 298 -23.50 3.27 0.35
C ASP A 298 -22.95 3.27 1.78
N ASP A 299 -23.68 2.60 2.67
CA ASP A 299 -23.43 2.60 4.12
C ASP A 299 -22.47 1.49 4.58
N GLY A 300 -21.75 0.86 3.66
CA GLY A 300 -20.68 -0.07 3.97
C GLY A 300 -19.65 0.56 4.92
N CYS A 301 -19.29 -0.18 5.97
CA CYS A 301 -18.22 0.15 6.90
C CYS A 301 -16.96 -0.56 6.42
N LEU A 302 -16.16 0.14 5.61
CA LEU A 302 -14.87 -0.35 5.15
C LEU A 302 -13.84 -0.28 6.29
N THR A 303 -13.02 -1.30 6.44
CA THR A 303 -11.92 -1.32 7.41
C THR A 303 -10.89 -0.22 7.10
N ASP A 304 -10.54 -0.04 5.82
CA ASP A 304 -9.64 1.03 5.36
C ASP A 304 -10.30 2.40 5.16
N GLN A 305 -11.52 2.64 5.67
CA GLN A 305 -12.28 3.88 5.40
C GLN A 305 -11.49 5.17 5.69
N ILE A 306 -10.57 5.13 6.66
CA ILE A 306 -9.72 6.25 7.05
C ILE A 306 -8.24 5.86 7.09
N ILE A 307 -7.78 5.00 6.18
CA ILE A 307 -6.37 4.58 6.06
C ILE A 307 -5.40 5.78 5.96
N GLY A 308 -5.84 6.91 5.41
CA GLY A 308 -5.03 8.14 5.42
C GLY A 308 -4.66 8.61 6.84
N GLN A 309 -5.51 8.36 7.84
CA GLN A 309 -5.21 8.65 9.24
C GLN A 309 -4.13 7.71 9.79
N TRP A 310 -4.17 6.42 9.42
CA TRP A 310 -3.08 5.49 9.73
C TRP A 310 -1.75 5.95 9.12
N CYS A 311 -1.76 6.34 7.83
CA CYS A 311 -0.60 6.92 7.16
C CYS A 311 -0.06 8.16 7.89
N ALA A 312 -0.95 9.02 8.38
CA ALA A 312 -0.59 10.21 9.14
C ALA A 312 0.06 9.89 10.50
N HIS A 313 -0.39 8.85 11.20
CA HIS A 313 0.22 8.45 12.47
C HIS A 313 1.67 8.01 12.30
N HIS A 314 1.94 7.07 11.40
CA HIS A 314 3.30 6.58 11.21
C HIS A 314 4.20 7.59 10.47
N SER A 315 3.63 8.65 9.89
CA SER A 315 4.37 9.77 9.28
C SER A 315 4.54 10.97 10.22
N GLY A 316 4.03 10.90 11.46
CA GLY A 316 4.16 11.96 12.45
C GLY A 316 3.37 13.24 12.15
N LEU A 317 2.29 13.14 11.35
CA LEU A 317 1.45 14.28 10.95
C LEU A 317 0.36 14.61 11.98
N GLY A 318 0.07 13.68 12.89
CA GLY A 318 -0.99 13.84 13.90
C GLY A 318 -2.37 13.46 13.35
N TYR A 319 -3.41 14.15 13.84
CA TYR A 319 -4.80 13.89 13.44
C TYR A 319 -5.17 14.72 12.20
N LEU A 320 -5.62 14.04 11.15
CA LEU A 320 -6.26 14.62 9.97
C LEU A 320 -7.76 14.80 10.18
N PHE A 321 -8.37 13.89 10.94
CA PHE A 321 -9.81 13.87 11.25
C PHE A 321 -10.03 14.15 12.74
N ASP A 322 -11.27 14.46 13.10
CA ASP A 322 -11.64 14.58 14.51
C ASP A 322 -11.28 13.29 15.27
N LYS A 323 -10.58 13.46 16.40
CA LYS A 323 -10.06 12.33 17.18
C LYS A 323 -11.16 11.41 17.68
N GLU A 324 -12.31 11.95 18.09
CA GLU A 324 -13.42 11.13 18.55
C GLU A 324 -14.11 10.42 17.37
N HIS A 325 -14.17 11.04 16.19
CA HIS A 325 -14.62 10.36 14.97
C HIS A 325 -13.72 9.16 14.63
N VAL A 326 -12.39 9.34 14.63
CA VAL A 326 -11.41 8.26 14.39
C VAL A 326 -11.65 7.10 15.35
N ARG A 327 -11.66 7.38 16.66
CA ARG A 327 -11.83 6.35 17.69
C ARG A 327 -13.18 5.64 17.59
N THR A 328 -14.23 6.37 17.23
CA THR A 328 -15.58 5.81 17.06
C THR A 328 -15.67 4.95 15.79
N ALA A 329 -15.01 5.36 14.71
CA ALA A 329 -14.91 4.57 13.48
C ALA A 329 -14.18 3.25 13.72
N LEU A 330 -13.02 3.26 14.38
CA LEU A 330 -12.26 2.04 14.70
C LEU A 330 -13.07 1.06 15.55
N LYS A 331 -13.79 1.56 16.56
CA LYS A 331 -14.70 0.73 17.37
C LYS A 331 -15.83 0.14 16.54
N SER A 332 -16.41 0.93 15.62
CA SER A 332 -17.47 0.46 14.73
C SER A 332 -16.97 -0.63 13.79
N ILE A 333 -15.76 -0.51 13.24
CA ILE A 333 -15.12 -1.54 12.44
C ILE A 333 -14.95 -2.83 13.25
N ILE A 334 -14.45 -2.75 14.50
CA ILE A 334 -14.35 -3.92 15.37
C ILE A 334 -15.73 -4.56 15.58
N GLU A 335 -16.76 -3.77 15.91
CA GLU A 335 -18.11 -4.27 16.17
C GLU A 335 -18.73 -4.96 14.93
N MET A 336 -18.50 -4.42 13.73
CA MET A 336 -19.17 -4.84 12.51
C MET A 336 -18.39 -5.87 11.69
N SER A 337 -17.05 -5.78 11.67
CA SER A 337 -16.18 -6.48 10.74
C SER A 337 -15.25 -7.49 11.40
N TYR A 338 -15.05 -7.47 12.72
CA TYR A 338 -14.16 -8.41 13.41
C TYR A 338 -14.91 -9.53 14.14
N LYS A 339 -14.41 -10.76 14.03
CA LYS A 339 -14.84 -11.89 14.85
C LYS A 339 -13.65 -12.67 15.36
N ALA A 340 -13.51 -12.73 16.67
CA ALA A 340 -12.42 -13.44 17.34
C ALA A 340 -12.33 -14.90 16.90
N GLY A 341 -11.11 -15.35 16.59
CA GLY A 341 -10.81 -16.68 16.06
C GLY A 341 -11.17 -16.88 14.58
N ASN A 342 -11.77 -15.87 13.94
CA ASN A 342 -12.02 -15.84 12.49
C ASN A 342 -11.04 -14.86 11.83
N GLY A 343 -11.39 -13.58 11.83
CA GLY A 343 -10.69 -12.54 11.10
C GLY A 343 -11.48 -11.24 11.06
N LEU A 344 -10.93 -10.26 10.37
CA LEU A 344 -11.50 -8.95 10.14
C LEU A 344 -11.84 -8.80 8.64
N ARG A 345 -13.13 -8.62 8.33
CA ARG A 345 -13.59 -8.37 6.95
C ARG A 345 -13.16 -7.01 6.46
N ASN A 346 -12.98 -6.90 5.15
CA ASN A 346 -12.74 -5.61 4.52
C ASN A 346 -13.94 -4.67 4.62
N CYS A 347 -15.18 -5.14 4.43
CA CYS A 347 -16.36 -4.27 4.54
C CYS A 347 -17.58 -4.99 5.14
N SER A 348 -18.35 -4.26 5.95
CA SER A 348 -19.58 -4.75 6.58
C SER A 348 -20.70 -3.71 6.49
N TRP A 349 -21.93 -4.13 6.20
CA TRP A 349 -23.10 -3.25 6.17
C TRP A 349 -23.94 -3.38 7.45
N PRO A 350 -24.68 -2.32 7.85
CA PRO A 350 -25.62 -2.40 8.97
C PRO A 350 -26.59 -3.56 8.84
N GLY A 351 -26.66 -4.41 9.87
CA GLY A 351 -27.56 -5.56 9.92
C GLY A 351 -27.14 -6.77 9.06
N ALA A 352 -25.98 -6.72 8.38
CA ALA A 352 -25.47 -7.84 7.63
C ALA A 352 -25.01 -8.99 8.55
N GLU A 353 -25.14 -10.23 8.07
CA GLU A 353 -24.47 -11.37 8.70
C GLU A 353 -22.95 -11.22 8.60
N PHE A 354 -22.23 -11.87 9.51
CA PHE A 354 -20.76 -11.79 9.53
C PHE A 354 -20.10 -12.40 8.29
N LEU A 355 -20.72 -13.40 7.65
CA LEU A 355 -20.27 -13.88 6.33
C LEU A 355 -21.50 -13.94 5.43
N ASN A 356 -21.44 -13.25 4.31
CA ASN A 356 -22.52 -13.28 3.33
C ASN A 356 -22.34 -14.44 2.34
N ASN A 357 -23.45 -14.87 1.73
CA ASN A 357 -23.41 -15.83 0.64
C ASN A 357 -22.77 -15.20 -0.60
N ILE A 358 -21.69 -15.79 -1.09
CA ILE A 358 -21.00 -15.36 -2.30
C ILE A 358 -21.67 -16.00 -3.53
N PRO A 359 -22.07 -15.22 -4.55
CA PRO A 359 -22.59 -15.77 -5.80
C PRO A 359 -21.59 -16.74 -6.45
N ALA A 360 -22.09 -17.85 -7.01
CA ALA A 360 -21.23 -18.89 -7.60
C ALA A 360 -20.37 -18.40 -8.78
N ASN A 361 -20.77 -17.31 -9.43
CA ASN A 361 -20.09 -16.67 -10.55
C ASN A 361 -19.17 -15.51 -10.14
N MET A 362 -19.04 -15.21 -8.85
CA MET A 362 -18.11 -14.19 -8.38
C MET A 362 -16.72 -14.79 -8.20
N TRP A 363 -15.73 -14.19 -8.86
CA TRP A 363 -14.33 -14.58 -8.75
C TRP A 363 -13.80 -14.35 -7.32
N VAL A 364 -13.93 -13.11 -6.82
CA VAL A 364 -13.54 -12.71 -5.48
C VAL A 364 -14.57 -11.73 -4.92
N ASP A 365 -14.92 -11.91 -3.66
CA ASP A 365 -15.77 -10.99 -2.91
C ASP A 365 -14.90 -10.18 -1.97
N GLN A 366 -14.31 -9.09 -2.47
CA GLN A 366 -13.35 -8.30 -1.70
C GLN A 366 -13.95 -7.77 -0.40
N ALA A 367 -15.24 -7.47 -0.36
CA ALA A 367 -15.90 -7.00 0.85
C ALA A 367 -15.96 -8.08 1.94
N ASN A 368 -16.27 -9.34 1.56
CA ASN A 368 -16.44 -10.45 2.51
C ASN A 368 -15.17 -11.22 2.86
N THR A 369 -14.02 -10.89 2.27
CA THR A 369 -12.73 -11.52 2.59
C THR A 369 -11.98 -10.77 3.69
N TYR A 370 -11.04 -11.48 4.33
CA TYR A 370 -10.06 -10.87 5.23
C TYR A 370 -8.78 -10.64 4.43
N TRP A 371 -8.41 -9.39 4.18
CA TRP A 371 -7.11 -9.09 3.60
C TRP A 371 -6.08 -9.05 4.71
N THR A 372 -5.11 -9.97 4.69
CA THR A 372 -4.09 -10.02 5.75
C THR A 372 -3.40 -8.66 5.89
N GLY A 373 -3.23 -7.97 4.74
CA GLY A 373 -2.71 -6.61 4.58
C GLY A 373 -3.35 -5.62 5.55
N VAL A 374 -4.66 -5.52 5.32
CA VAL A 374 -5.61 -4.68 6.03
C VAL A 374 -5.76 -5.12 7.49
N GLU A 375 -5.71 -6.42 7.79
CA GLU A 375 -5.79 -6.90 9.18
C GLU A 375 -4.63 -6.40 10.04
N LEU A 376 -3.39 -6.46 9.53
CA LEU A 376 -2.22 -6.00 10.27
C LEU A 376 -2.08 -4.47 10.26
N GLU A 377 -2.46 -3.81 9.16
CA GLU A 377 -2.62 -2.35 9.10
C GLU A 377 -3.56 -1.89 10.21
N PHE A 378 -4.77 -2.44 10.25
CA PHE A 378 -5.82 -2.00 11.16
C PHE A 378 -5.45 -2.31 12.61
N ALA A 379 -4.82 -3.47 12.85
CA ALA A 379 -4.29 -3.79 14.16
C ALA A 379 -3.24 -2.78 14.63
N SER A 380 -2.34 -2.33 13.73
CA SER A 380 -1.37 -1.29 14.05
C SER A 380 -2.04 0.07 14.29
N PHE A 381 -3.10 0.39 13.54
CA PHE A 381 -3.88 1.61 13.73
C PHE A 381 -4.60 1.63 15.08
N LEU A 382 -5.19 0.51 15.49
CA LEU A 382 -5.74 0.33 16.84
C LEU A 382 -4.69 0.60 17.92
N ILE A 383 -3.46 0.10 17.73
CA ILE A 383 -2.35 0.32 18.66
C ILE A 383 -1.96 1.81 18.71
N TYR A 384 -1.89 2.51 17.58
CA TYR A 384 -1.65 3.97 17.57
C TYR A 384 -2.72 4.74 18.35
N GLU A 385 -3.97 4.28 18.30
CA GLU A 385 -5.10 4.85 19.03
C GLU A 385 -5.25 4.30 20.47
N GLY A 386 -4.33 3.47 20.95
CA GLY A 386 -4.34 2.94 22.31
C GLY A 386 -5.34 1.82 22.58
N PHE A 387 -5.93 1.22 21.54
CA PHE A 387 -6.73 -0.01 21.60
C PHE A 387 -5.82 -1.24 21.51
N TYR A 388 -4.88 -1.34 22.46
CA TYR A 388 -3.80 -2.31 22.42
C TYR A 388 -4.29 -3.76 22.41
N GLN A 389 -5.27 -4.09 23.26
CA GLN A 389 -5.74 -5.47 23.38
C GLN A 389 -6.45 -5.92 22.11
N GLU A 390 -7.25 -5.04 21.51
CA GLU A 390 -7.96 -5.29 20.27
C GLU A 390 -6.98 -5.49 19.10
N GLY A 391 -5.96 -4.63 18.97
CA GLY A 391 -4.91 -4.80 17.97
C GLY A 391 -4.13 -6.11 18.14
N LEU A 392 -3.70 -6.44 19.36
CA LEU A 392 -3.00 -7.70 19.65
C LEU A 392 -3.84 -8.94 19.37
N ASN A 393 -5.15 -8.88 19.65
CA ASN A 393 -6.07 -10.00 19.35
C ASN A 393 -6.17 -10.27 17.84
N ILE A 394 -6.22 -9.23 17.00
CA ILE A 394 -6.25 -9.38 15.54
C ILE A 394 -4.95 -10.00 15.04
N ILE A 395 -3.79 -9.48 15.47
CA ILE A 395 -2.47 -10.03 15.10
C ILE A 395 -2.38 -11.52 15.48
N LYS A 396 -2.87 -11.88 16.67
CA LYS A 396 -2.89 -13.25 17.16
C LYS A 396 -3.83 -14.14 16.35
N ASP A 397 -4.98 -13.63 15.91
CA ASP A 397 -5.89 -14.39 15.05
C ASP A 397 -5.28 -14.65 13.68
N VAL A 398 -4.58 -13.67 13.09
CA VAL A 398 -3.80 -13.84 11.86
C VAL A 398 -2.73 -14.93 12.04
N ASP A 399 -1.89 -14.81 13.08
CA ASP A 399 -0.83 -15.80 13.38
C ASP A 399 -1.39 -17.22 13.54
N ASN A 400 -2.44 -17.36 14.34
CA ASN A 400 -3.10 -18.65 14.54
C ASN A 400 -3.68 -19.22 13.24
N ARG A 401 -4.23 -18.37 12.37
CA ARG A 401 -4.81 -18.80 11.09
C ARG A 401 -3.71 -19.41 10.21
N TYR A 402 -2.59 -18.72 10.05
CA TYR A 402 -1.46 -19.19 9.24
C TYR A 402 -0.82 -20.46 9.80
N ARG A 403 -0.67 -20.57 11.12
CA ARG A 403 -0.16 -21.78 11.77
C ARG A 403 -1.08 -22.99 11.57
N LYS A 404 -2.39 -22.81 11.75
CA LYS A 404 -3.38 -23.88 11.55
C LYS A 404 -3.43 -24.36 10.10
N ALA A 405 -3.21 -23.45 9.15
CA ALA A 405 -3.21 -23.74 7.73
C ALA A 405 -1.92 -24.41 7.23
N GLY A 406 -0.83 -24.31 7.98
CA GLY A 406 0.49 -24.71 7.50
C GLY A 406 1.08 -23.78 6.44
N LEU A 407 0.60 -22.53 6.37
CA LEU A 407 1.01 -21.52 5.38
C LEU A 407 1.87 -20.41 6.01
N TYR A 408 2.57 -20.72 7.11
CA TYR A 408 3.23 -19.72 7.94
C TYR A 408 4.31 -18.90 7.22
N TRP A 409 4.97 -19.47 6.22
CA TRP A 409 5.98 -18.78 5.40
C TRP A 409 5.42 -18.34 4.04
N ASP A 410 4.11 -18.43 3.88
CA ASP A 410 3.38 -18.30 2.63
C ASP A 410 2.13 -17.46 2.88
N HIS A 411 2.34 -16.18 3.20
CA HIS A 411 1.24 -15.27 3.50
C HIS A 411 0.42 -15.00 2.23
N GLN A 412 -0.90 -15.13 2.38
CA GLN A 412 -1.87 -14.95 1.31
C GLN A 412 -2.51 -13.57 1.43
N GLU A 413 -2.90 -13.00 0.29
CA GLU A 413 -3.57 -11.70 0.27
C GLU A 413 -4.85 -11.77 1.08
N PHE A 414 -5.68 -12.78 0.78
CA PHE A 414 -7.02 -12.85 1.31
C PHE A 414 -7.47 -14.24 1.73
N TRP A 415 -8.33 -14.25 2.74
CA TRP A 415 -8.93 -15.44 3.34
C TRP A 415 -10.46 -15.39 3.31
N ARG A 416 -11.09 -16.57 3.30
CA ARG A 416 -12.53 -16.74 3.49
C ARG A 416 -12.79 -17.66 4.68
N GLY A 417 -13.45 -17.18 5.72
CA GLY A 417 -13.88 -18.02 6.86
C GLY A 417 -12.74 -18.54 7.74
N THR A 418 -13.03 -19.52 8.61
CA THR A 418 -12.10 -20.02 9.64
C THR A 418 -11.19 -21.16 9.21
N ILE A 419 -11.62 -21.98 8.24
CA ILE A 419 -10.97 -23.26 7.90
C ILE A 419 -10.99 -23.54 6.38
N THR A 420 -11.88 -22.91 5.62
CA THR A 420 -11.74 -22.96 4.16
C THR A 420 -10.46 -22.24 3.81
N GLY A 421 -9.47 -22.96 3.26
CA GLY A 421 -8.20 -22.37 2.82
C GLY A 421 -8.39 -21.23 1.81
N PRO A 422 -7.32 -20.74 1.16
CA PRO A 422 -7.45 -19.70 0.13
C PRO A 422 -8.56 -20.08 -0.85
N CYS A 423 -9.30 -19.08 -1.34
CA CYS A 423 -10.43 -19.30 -2.24
C CYS A 423 -9.98 -20.09 -3.49
N ARG A 424 -10.23 -21.40 -3.47
CA ARG A 424 -9.87 -22.45 -4.46
C ARG A 424 -8.40 -22.89 -4.46
N PRO A 425 -8.12 -24.18 -4.77
CA PRO A 425 -6.74 -24.68 -4.88
C PRO A 425 -6.04 -24.07 -6.09
N GLY A 426 -5.00 -23.26 -5.84
CA GLY A 426 -4.03 -22.84 -6.87
C GLY A 426 -3.87 -21.35 -7.10
N GLN A 427 -4.51 -20.46 -6.33
CA GLN A 427 -4.49 -19.02 -6.60
C GLN A 427 -4.46 -18.18 -5.32
N LEU A 428 -3.56 -17.18 -5.33
CA LEU A 428 -3.53 -15.91 -4.57
C LEU A 428 -2.63 -15.85 -3.33
N LEU A 429 -1.42 -15.36 -3.58
CA LEU A 429 -0.28 -15.25 -2.70
C LEU A 429 0.20 -13.81 -2.82
N THR A 430 -0.10 -12.94 -1.85
CA THR A 430 0.24 -11.52 -1.91
C THR A 430 0.31 -10.89 -0.52
N LEU A 431 1.23 -9.94 -0.37
CA LEU A 431 1.79 -9.36 0.85
C LEU A 431 0.88 -8.52 1.74
N VAL A 432 1.37 -8.35 2.99
CA VAL A 432 1.01 -7.30 3.96
C VAL A 432 2.22 -6.44 4.26
#